data_AF-X1P4Q8-F1
#
_entry.id   AF-X1P4Q8-F1
#
_cell.length_a   1.000
_cell.length_b   1.000
_cell.length_c   1.000
_cell.angle_alpha   90.00
_cell.angle_beta   90.00
_cell.angle_gamma   90.00
#
_symmetry.space_group_name_H-M   'P 1'
#
loop_
_entity.id
_entity.type
_entity.pdbx_description
1 polymer ?
#
loop_
_entity_poly.entity_id
_entity_poly.type
_entity_poly.pdbx_seq_one_letter_code
_entity_poly.pdbx_strand_id
1 'polypeptide(L)' 'MAQPSTTYKFELNLTDLDRNVYESVKQTIARHPSETEERMAVRLLAYALWYNENLSFGRGLSDVDEPALWEKS' A
#
# COMPACT_ATOMS: atom_id res chain seq x y z
N MET A 1 -14.43 -5.62 21.40
CA MET A 1 -14.65 -6.15 20.03
C MET A 1 -13.93 -5.20 19.08
N ALA A 2 -13.08 -5.71 18.18
CA ALA A 2 -12.34 -4.86 17.24
C ALA A 2 -13.30 -4.28 16.19
N GLN A 3 -13.15 -2.99 15.87
CA GLN A 3 -13.91 -2.38 14.79
C GLN A 3 -13.53 -3.04 13.44
N PRO A 4 -14.47 -3.15 12.49
CA PRO A 4 -14.17 -3.73 11.19
C PRO A 4 -13.20 -2.84 10.42
N SER A 5 -12.27 -3.46 9.67
CA SER A 5 -11.42 -2.74 8.74
C SER A 5 -12.24 -2.11 7.61
N THR A 6 -11.87 -0.90 7.19
CA THR A 6 -12.47 -0.27 6.01
C THR A 6 -11.70 -0.66 4.76
N THR A 7 -12.40 -1.13 3.72
CA THR A 7 -11.77 -1.52 2.45
C THR A 7 -11.75 -0.34 1.48
N TYR A 8 -10.57 -0.04 0.93
CA TYR A 8 -10.36 0.97 -0.10
C TYR A 8 -9.92 0.32 -1.42
N LYS A 9 -10.34 0.92 -2.53
CA LYS A 9 -9.85 0.61 -3.87
C LYS A 9 -8.95 1.76 -4.33
N PHE A 10 -7.72 1.41 -4.68
CA PHE A 10 -6.71 2.35 -5.15
C PHE A 10 -6.38 2.03 -6.61
N GLU A 11 -6.57 3.02 -7.48
CA GLU A 11 -6.15 2.95 -8.87
C GLU A 11 -5.03 3.98 -9.08
N LEU A 12 -3.89 3.52 -9.58
CA LEU A 12 -2.69 4.32 -9.78
C LEU A 12 -2.24 4.21 -11.23
N ASN A 13 -2.16 5.33 -11.92
CA ASN A 13 -1.42 5.45 -13.16
C ASN A 13 -0.07 6.06 -12.82
N LEU A 14 0.98 5.24 -12.86
CA LEU A 14 2.34 5.61 -12.51
C LEU A 14 3.14 5.96 -13.77
N THR A 15 3.74 7.14 -13.77
CA THR A 15 4.73 7.58 -14.76
C THR A 15 6.00 7.99 -14.01
N ASP A 16 6.89 7.04 -13.79
CA ASP A 16 8.20 7.25 -13.15
C ASP A 16 9.26 7.35 -14.24
N LEU A 17 9.70 8.59 -14.53
CA LEU A 17 10.69 8.88 -15.55
C LEU A 17 12.11 8.49 -15.14
N ASP A 18 12.40 8.49 -13.85
CA ASP A 18 13.74 8.18 -13.34
C ASP A 18 14.03 6.68 -13.50
N ARG A 19 13.00 5.84 -13.35
CA ARG A 19 13.09 4.38 -13.49
C ARG A 19 12.55 3.84 -14.82
N ASN A 20 12.01 4.71 -15.68
CA ASN A 20 11.30 4.33 -16.91
C ASN A 20 10.13 3.35 -16.68
N VAL A 21 9.36 3.54 -15.61
CA VAL A 21 8.20 2.72 -15.28
C VAL A 21 6.92 3.44 -15.66
N TYR A 22 6.07 2.78 -16.45
CA TYR A 22 4.80 3.31 -16.95
C TYR A 22 3.72 2.25 -16.76
N GLU A 23 3.00 2.33 -15.65
CA GLU A 23 2.11 1.26 -15.22
C GLU A 23 0.73 1.76 -14.80
N SER A 24 -0.28 0.93 -15.00
CA SER A 24 -1.65 1.18 -14.54
C SER A 24 -2.05 0.07 -13.58
N VAL A 25 -2.05 0.38 -12.29
CA VAL A 25 -2.13 -0.60 -11.21
C VAL A 25 -3.40 -0.41 -10.41
N LYS A 26 -4.04 -1.51 -10.03
CA LYS A 26 -5.20 -1.51 -9.13
C LYS A 26 -4.89 -2.33 -7.90
N GLN A 27 -5.09 -1.75 -6.72
CA GLN A 27 -4.89 -2.40 -5.44
C GLN A 27 -6.11 -2.27 -4.53
N THR A 28 -6.33 -3.29 -3.71
CA THR A 28 -7.33 -3.28 -2.65
C THR A 28 -6.62 -3.21 -1.31
N ILE A 29 -6.87 -2.15 -0.54
CA ILE A 29 -6.21 -1.91 0.74
C ILE A 29 -7.22 -2.06 1.87
N ALA A 30 -6.85 -2.81 2.90
CA ALA A 30 -7.55 -2.79 4.18
C ALA A 30 -6.93 -1.72 5.09
N ARG A 31 -7.77 -0.81 5.59
CA ARG A 31 -7.42 0.17 6.62
C ARG A 31 -7.88 -0.35 7.97
N HIS A 32 -6.93 -0.62 8.86
CA HIS A 32 -7.22 -0.98 10.25
C HIS A 32 -7.85 0.22 10.98
N PRO A 33 -8.78 0.04 11.94
CA PRO A 33 -9.42 1.16 12.64
C PRO A 33 -8.44 2.12 13.33
N SER A 34 -7.31 1.61 13.80
CA SER A 34 -6.25 2.42 14.41
C SER A 34 -5.31 3.09 13.38
N GLU A 35 -5.50 2.82 12.09
CA GLU A 35 -4.77 3.51 11.03
C GLU A 35 -5.45 4.83 10.67
N THR A 36 -4.70 5.93 10.73
CA THR A 36 -5.17 7.23 10.27
C THR A 36 -5.15 7.31 8.74
N GLU A 37 -5.89 8.25 8.16
CA GLU A 37 -5.93 8.44 6.70
C GLU A 37 -4.57 8.88 6.16
N GLU A 38 -3.86 9.71 6.92
CA GLU A 38 -2.51 10.18 6.60
C GLU A 38 -1.54 9.02 6.55
N ARG A 39 -1.57 8.09 7.52
CA ARG A 39 -0.71 6.91 7.49
C ARG A 39 -1.03 6.02 6.29
N MET A 40 -2.32 5.81 5.99
CA MET A 40 -2.71 5.06 4.80
C MET A 40 -2.20 5.74 3.52
N ALA A 41 -2.36 7.06 3.39
CA ALA A 41 -1.87 7.83 2.25
C ALA A 41 -0.34 7.71 2.08
N VAL A 42 0.43 7.75 3.17
CA VAL A 42 1.88 7.52 3.14
C VAL A 42 2.22 6.11 2.64
N ARG A 43 1.43 5.08 2.99
CA ARG A 43 1.62 3.73 2.41
C ARG A 43 1.38 3.71 0.90
N LEU A 44 0.36 4.42 0.41
CA LEU A 44 0.08 4.52 -1.03
C LEU A 44 1.20 5.27 -1.76
N LEU A 45 1.74 6.34 -1.17
CA LEU A 45 2.90 7.05 -1.71
C LEU A 45 4.15 6.17 -1.73
N ALA A 46 4.40 5.41 -0.66
CA ALA A 46 5.49 4.44 -0.62
C ALA A 46 5.33 3.36 -1.71
N TYR A 47 4.10 2.87 -1.93
CA TYR A 47 3.80 1.94 -3.02
C TYR A 47 4.15 2.51 -4.39
N ALA A 48 3.78 3.77 -4.67
CA ALA A 48 4.11 4.42 -5.92
C ALA A 48 5.62 4.68 -6.07
N LEU A 49 6.27 5.16 -5.00
CA LEU A 49 7.71 5.49 -4.99
C LEU A 49 8.61 4.26 -5.13
N TRP A 50 8.20 3.10 -4.64
CA TRP A 50 8.98 1.86 -4.70
C TRP A 50 8.29 0.78 -5.52
N TYR A 51 7.44 1.18 -6.46
CA TYR A 51 6.63 0.23 -7.22
C TYR A 51 7.48 -0.88 -7.85
N ASN A 52 7.00 -2.10 -7.67
CA ASN A 52 7.45 -3.34 -8.28
C ASN A 52 6.23 -4.27 -8.40
N GLU A 53 6.22 -5.17 -9.39
CA GLU A 53 5.14 -6.15 -9.55
C GLU A 53 4.97 -7.10 -8.34
N ASN A 54 6.07 -7.37 -7.63
CA ASN A 54 6.10 -8.23 -6.43
C ASN A 54 5.89 -7.44 -5.13
N LEU A 55 5.74 -6.11 -5.20
CA LEU A 55 5.46 -5.27 -4.05
C LEU A 55 4.00 -5.47 -3.59
N SER A 56 3.82 -5.76 -2.30
CA SER A 56 2.48 -5.93 -1.72
C SER A 56 2.32 -5.24 -0.38
N PHE A 57 1.08 -4.87 -0.05
CA PHE A 57 0.73 -4.31 1.26
C PHE A 57 0.70 -5.43 2.30
N GLY A 58 1.47 -5.26 3.37
CA GLY A 58 1.36 -6.08 4.57
C GLY A 58 0.32 -5.52 5.54
N ARG A 59 0.16 -6.21 6.67
CA ARG A 59 -0.73 -5.78 7.76
C ARG A 59 -0.20 -4.57 8.53
N GLY A 60 1.10 -4.30 8.47
CA GLY A 60 1.70 -3.09 9.04
C GLY A 60 1.35 -2.92 10.53
N LEU A 61 0.70 -1.82 10.90
CA LEU A 61 0.46 -1.53 12.32
C LEU A 61 -0.45 -2.54 13.05
N SER A 62 -1.21 -3.36 12.33
CA SER A 62 -2.06 -4.38 12.95
C SER A 62 -1.34 -5.68 13.26
N ASP A 63 -0.10 -5.85 12.79
CA ASP A 63 0.69 -7.08 12.96
C ASP A 63 2.17 -6.72 13.06
N VAL A 64 2.76 -6.89 14.25
CA VAL A 64 4.14 -6.46 14.52
C VAL A 64 5.19 -7.22 13.71
N ASP A 65 4.82 -8.39 13.18
CA ASP A 65 5.70 -9.24 12.39
C ASP A 65 5.63 -8.92 10.88
N GLU A 66 4.66 -8.09 10.45
CA GLU A 66 4.51 -7.69 9.06
C GLU A 66 4.82 -6.20 8.83
N PRO A 67 5.67 -5.86 7.84
CA PRO A 67 5.89 -4.48 7.47
C PRO A 67 4.65 -3.87 6.80
N ALA A 68 4.65 -2.55 6.63
CA ALA A 68 3.58 -1.85 5.91
C ALA A 68 3.52 -2.25 4.43
N LEU A 69 4.69 -2.45 3.82
CA LEU A 69 4.89 -2.98 2.47
C LEU A 69 6.10 -3.90 2.47
N TRP A 70 6.11 -4.88 1.58
CA TRP A 70 7.27 -5.73 1.32
C TRP A 70 7.33 -6.12 -0.16
N GLU A 71 8.53 -6.39 -0.63
CA GLU A 71 8.78 -7.07 -1.90
C GLU A 71 9.38 -8.42 -1.55
N LYS A 72 8.73 -9.52 -1.98
CA LYS A 72 9.24 -10.88 -1.76
C LYS A 72 9.84 -11.40 -3.06
N SER A 73 10.99 -12.09 -2.92
CA SER A 73 11.71 -12.77 -4.00
C SER A 73 11.05 -14.06 -4.44
#